data_AF-A0A2S1X971-F1
#
_entry.id   AF-A0A2S1X971-F1
#
_cell.length_a   1.000
_cell.length_b   1.000
_cell.length_c   1.000
_cell.angle_alpha   90.00
_cell.angle_beta   90.00
_cell.angle_gamma   90.00
#
_symmetry.space_group_name_H-M   'P 1'
#
loop_
_entity.id
_entity.type
_entity.pdbx_description
1 polymer ?
#
loop_
_entity_poly.entity_id
_entity_poly.type
_entity_poly.pdbx_seq_one_letter_code
_entity_poly.pdbx_strand_id
1 'polypeptide(L)' 'LAATALEQQRALTINLMEQVCERENLNRAYKQVKANKGSAGIDGMTVNDLYEWI' A
#
# COMPACT_ATOMS: atom_id res chain seq x y z
N LEU A 1 10.97 -24.34 15.66
CA LEU A 1 9.80 -23.45 15.77
C LEU A 1 10.22 -21.98 15.77
N ALA A 2 11.09 -21.53 16.69
CA ALA A 2 11.57 -20.13 16.68
C ALA A 2 12.44 -19.78 15.45
N ALA A 3 13.35 -20.68 15.04
CA ALA A 3 14.18 -20.48 13.84
C ALA A 3 13.33 -20.42 12.55
N THR A 4 12.32 -21.30 12.45
CA THR A 4 11.40 -21.36 11.31
C THR A 4 10.54 -20.09 11.17
N ALA A 5 10.07 -19.52 12.29
CA ALA A 5 9.32 -18.26 12.27
C ALA A 5 10.20 -17.06 11.84
N LEU A 6 11.48 -17.03 12.25
CA LEU A 6 12.43 -16.00 11.85
C LEU A 6 12.76 -16.07 10.35
N GLU A 7 12.95 -17.28 9.81
CA GLU A 7 13.19 -17.48 8.38
C GLU A 7 11.96 -17.08 7.55
N GLN A 8 10.75 -17.43 8.00
CA GLN A 8 9.52 -16.98 7.37
C GLN A 8 9.39 -15.46 7.39
N GLN A 9 9.67 -14.81 8.52
CA GLN A 9 9.64 -13.34 8.62
C GLN A 9 10.62 -12.68 7.66
N ARG A 10 11.85 -13.22 7.54
CA ARG A 10 12.84 -12.72 6.57
C ARG A 10 12.37 -12.91 5.13
N ALA A 11 11.81 -14.08 4.81
CA ALA A 11 11.27 -14.35 3.48
C ALA A 11 10.12 -13.41 3.11
N LEU A 12 9.25 -13.05 4.06
CA LEU A 12 8.15 -12.09 3.86
C LEU A 12 8.63 -10.65 3.61
N THR A 13 9.84 -10.30 4.05
CA THR A 13 10.43 -8.96 3.80
C THR A 13 11.21 -8.86 2.48
N ILE A 14 11.37 -9.96 1.75
CA ILE A 14 12.09 -9.95 0.47
C ILE A 14 11.29 -9.14 -0.55
N ASN A 15 11.94 -8.16 -1.20
CA ASN A 15 11.37 -7.31 -2.24
C ASN A 15 10.06 -6.61 -1.81
N LEU A 16 9.97 -6.23 -0.54
CA LEU A 16 8.74 -5.63 0.01
C LEU A 16 8.39 -4.32 -0.71
N MET A 17 9.39 -3.52 -1.10
CA MET A 17 9.13 -2.27 -1.81
C MET A 17 8.53 -2.51 -3.20
N GLU A 18 9.00 -3.53 -3.89
CA GLU A 18 8.48 -3.96 -5.19
C GLU A 18 7.04 -4.45 -5.07
N GLN A 19 6.73 -5.23 -4.02
CA GLN A 19 5.37 -5.68 -3.73
C GLN A 19 4.45 -4.51 -3.35
N VAL A 20 4.95 -3.55 -2.56
CA VAL A 20 4.19 -2.35 -2.17
C VAL A 20 3.88 -1.48 -3.39
N CYS A 21 4.84 -1.33 -4.30
CA CYS A 21 4.69 -0.55 -5.54
C CYS A 21 4.00 -1.32 -6.68
N GLU A 22 3.59 -2.57 -6.47
CA GLU A 22 2.91 -3.36 -7.48
C GLU A 22 1.57 -2.71 -7.86
N ARG A 23 1.26 -2.65 -9.16
CA ARG A 23 0.07 -1.96 -9.69
C ARG A 23 -1.23 -2.47 -9.06
N GLU A 24 -1.33 -3.77 -8.83
CA GLU A 24 -2.51 -4.38 -8.21
C GLU A 24 -2.65 -3.96 -6.74
N ASN A 25 -1.55 -3.91 -6.00
CA ASN A 25 -1.53 -3.44 -4.62
C ASN A 25 -1.93 -1.96 -4.53
N LEU A 26 -1.36 -1.10 -5.38
CA LEU A 26 -1.70 0.32 -5.43
C LEU A 26 -3.18 0.55 -5.77
N ASN A 27 -3.74 -0.21 -6.72
CA ASN A 27 -5.17 -0.18 -7.04
C ASN A 27 -6.06 -0.58 -5.85
N ARG A 28 -5.66 -1.60 -5.09
CA ARG A 28 -6.38 -2.03 -3.87
C ARG A 28 -6.31 -0.96 -2.80
N ALA A 29 -5.15 -0.34 -2.60
CA ALA A 29 -4.98 0.77 -1.66
C ALA A 29 -5.85 1.96 -2.05
N TYR A 30 -5.85 2.36 -3.33
CA TYR A 30 -6.71 3.43 -3.85
C TYR A 30 -8.21 3.18 -3.55
N LYS A 31 -8.70 1.97 -3.81
CA LYS A 31 -10.10 1.60 -3.53
C LYS A 31 -10.44 1.75 -2.04
N GLN A 32 -9.52 1.38 -1.15
CA GLN A 32 -9.71 1.54 0.30
C GLN A 32 -9.74 3.00 0.71
N VAL A 33 -8.79 3.82 0.21
CA VAL A 33 -8.76 5.27 0.48
C VAL A 33 -10.06 5.93 0.02
N LYS A 34 -10.53 5.58 -1.19
CA LYS A 34 -11.81 6.07 -1.72
C LYS A 34 -13.02 5.67 -0.87
N ALA A 35 -13.00 4.45 -0.32
CA ALA A 35 -14.08 3.94 0.54
C ALA A 35 -14.09 4.58 1.93
N ASN A 36 -12.91 4.86 2.50
CA ASN A 36 -12.76 5.49 3.82
C ASN A 36 -13.32 6.91 3.87
N LYS A 37 -13.36 7.61 2.72
CA LYS A 37 -13.78 9.00 2.59
C LYS A 37 -12.88 9.91 3.45
N GLY A 38 -13.11 11.22 3.35
CA GLY A 38 -12.35 12.22 4.11
C GLY A 38 -12.08 13.47 3.30
N SER A 39 -11.70 14.53 4.00
CA SER A 39 -11.20 15.75 3.39
C SER A 39 -9.72 15.61 3.05
N ALA A 40 -9.26 16.44 2.10
CA ALA A 40 -7.83 16.56 1.83
C ALA A 40 -7.04 16.92 3.10
N GLY A 41 -5.78 16.46 3.15
CA GLY A 41 -4.86 16.79 4.22
C GLY A 41 -4.33 18.21 4.11
N ILE A 42 -3.26 18.50 4.86
CA ILE A 42 -2.56 19.80 4.81
C ILE A 42 -1.93 20.09 3.43
N ASP A 43 -1.68 19.03 2.65
CA ASP A 43 -1.17 19.11 1.27
C ASP A 43 -2.26 19.49 0.24
N GLY A 44 -3.53 19.47 0.63
CA GLY A 44 -4.65 19.75 -0.26
C GLY A 44 -4.94 18.65 -1.28
N MET A 45 -4.28 17.48 -1.21
CA MET A 45 -4.47 16.40 -2.18
C MET A 45 -5.80 15.67 -1.94
N THR A 46 -6.64 15.58 -2.97
CA THR A 46 -7.92 14.88 -2.92
C THR A 46 -7.82 13.46 -3.45
N VAL A 47 -8.84 12.64 -3.18
CA VAL A 47 -8.96 11.29 -3.74
C VAL A 47 -9.06 11.29 -5.28
N ASN A 48 -9.54 12.39 -5.87
CA ASN A 48 -9.57 12.52 -7.33
C ASN A 48 -8.17 12.78 -7.89
N ASP A 49 -7.36 13.59 -7.22
CA ASP A 49 -5.98 13.88 -7.66
C ASP A 49 -5.11 12.61 -7.64
N LEU A 50 -5.43 11.66 -6.75
CA LEU A 50 -4.78 10.33 -6.70
C LEU A 50 -5.06 9.46 -7.92
N TYR A 51 -6.15 9.70 -8.67
CA TYR A 51 -6.53 8.86 -9.82
C TYR A 51 -5.53 8.97 -10.98
N GLU A 52 -4.83 10.10 -11.12
CA GLU A 52 -3.84 10.31 -12.19
C GLU A 52 -2.59 9.42 -12.02
N TRP A 53 -2.39 8.84 -10.85
CA TRP A 53 -1.17 8.11 -10.46
C TRP A 53 -1.34 6.58 -10.43
N ILE A 54 -2.54 6.06 -10.69
CA ILE A 54 -2.92 4.63 -10.58
C ILE A 54 -3.21 4.05 -11.96
#